data_AF-H1LVQ8-F1
#
_entry.id   AF-H1LVQ8-F1
#
_cell.length_a   1.000
_cell.length_b   1.000
_cell.length_c   1.000
_cell.angle_alpha   90.00
_cell.angle_beta   90.00
_cell.angle_gamma   90.00
#
_symmetry.space_group_name_H-M   'P 1'
#
loop_
_entity.id
_entity.type
_entity.pdbx_description
1 polymer ?
#
loop_
_entity_poly.entity_id
_entity_poly.type
_entity_poly.pdbx_seq_one_letter_code
_entity_poly.pdbx_strand_id
1 'polypeptide(L)'
;MDSTGESPEANALRGKSLFWGMLDFSFFTISPGMYALNKIVKDSLRYINWDKAVDNIANAGYNYWEERVADTEKDSISKDAQSKMKGLRKFAEDSGLSDKLNEMTRSSIADIALNGFDFYKDDKGVIHTMSLCWQSHWGYNNFIDFAFNSLSSMNRGKFKFGDGDDEFTLWMWKGDYFNFGAGGEIGIYKGNDWHVDCYTQSKLKMNLDIRLKDGTQVIDWDANDLYQWWITGFNPDKRFQDVKAEDLVMVGMVDFGEERVMWKEFVHTAEFDDQNVEKINDNWCLDLVHRNAVMKWEGGNRN
;
A
#
# COMPACT_ATOMS: atom_id res chain seq x y z
N MET A 1 -24.73 -2.43 28.93
CA MET A 1 -25.34 -3.06 27.75
C MET A 1 -25.61 -1.96 26.77
N ASP A 2 -25.06 -2.05 25.57
CA ASP A 2 -25.36 -1.09 24.50
C ASP A 2 -26.77 -1.33 23.91
N SER A 3 -27.15 -0.58 22.88
CA SER A 3 -28.47 -0.67 22.23
C SER A 3 -28.77 -2.02 21.58
N THR A 4 -27.81 -2.95 21.54
CA THR A 4 -27.96 -4.32 21.02
C THR A 4 -27.97 -5.39 22.12
N GLY A 5 -27.76 -5.01 23.38
CA GLY A 5 -27.77 -5.94 24.51
C GLY A 5 -26.46 -6.68 24.77
N GLU A 6 -25.38 -6.36 24.04
CA GLU A 6 -24.05 -6.93 24.26
C GLU A 6 -23.32 -6.20 25.41
N SER A 7 -22.52 -6.94 26.18
CA SER A 7 -21.67 -6.36 27.23
C SER A 7 -20.42 -5.74 26.61
N PRO A 8 -19.82 -4.72 27.25
CA PRO A 8 -18.56 -4.13 26.76
C PRO A 8 -17.46 -5.18 26.52
N GLU A 9 -17.37 -6.17 27.41
CA GLU A 9 -16.41 -7.29 27.28
C GLU A 9 -16.66 -8.15 26.04
N ALA A 10 -17.94 -8.41 25.70
CA ALA A 10 -18.30 -9.16 24.50
C ALA A 10 -17.99 -8.38 23.22
N ASN A 11 -18.25 -7.07 23.23
CA ASN A 11 -17.90 -6.16 22.13
C ASN A 11 -16.38 -6.11 21.91
N ALA A 12 -15.59 -6.03 22.99
CA ALA A 12 -14.14 -6.04 22.93
C ALA A 12 -13.58 -7.36 22.36
N LEU A 13 -14.17 -8.49 22.75
CA LEU A 13 -13.77 -9.82 22.26
C LEU A 13 -14.07 -9.98 20.76
N ARG A 14 -15.24 -9.51 20.33
CA ARG A 14 -15.64 -9.52 18.92
C ARG A 14 -14.81 -8.53 18.10
N GLY A 15 -14.57 -7.34 18.60
CA GLY A 15 -13.67 -6.35 18.02
C GLY A 15 -12.26 -6.90 17.86
N LYS A 16 -11.73 -7.59 18.87
CA LYS A 16 -10.43 -8.28 18.79
C LYS A 16 -10.43 -9.36 17.70
N SER A 17 -11.47 -10.19 17.61
CA SER A 17 -11.60 -11.20 16.56
C SER A 17 -11.61 -10.58 15.15
N LEU A 18 -12.38 -9.50 14.96
CA LEU A 18 -12.43 -8.76 13.70
C LEU A 18 -11.08 -8.14 13.36
N PHE A 19 -10.40 -7.53 14.34
CA PHE A 19 -9.05 -6.97 14.17
C PHE A 19 -8.03 -8.03 13.73
N TRP A 20 -7.99 -9.19 14.39
CA TRP A 20 -7.09 -10.28 14.00
C TRP A 20 -7.45 -10.86 12.63
N GLY A 21 -8.75 -10.99 12.33
CA GLY A 21 -9.21 -11.41 11.01
C GLY A 21 -8.79 -10.42 9.91
N MET A 22 -8.87 -9.11 10.16
CA MET A 22 -8.36 -8.08 9.24
C MET A 22 -6.84 -8.13 9.10
N LEU A 23 -6.12 -8.46 10.18
CA LEU A 23 -4.67 -8.62 10.17
C LEU A 23 -4.27 -9.77 9.27
N ASP A 24 -4.87 -10.94 9.50
CA ASP A 24 -4.68 -12.11 8.67
C ASP A 24 -5.05 -11.78 7.21
N PHE A 25 -6.18 -11.13 6.98
CA PHE A 25 -6.62 -10.64 5.66
C PHE A 25 -5.56 -9.76 4.97
N SER A 26 -4.93 -8.85 5.71
CA SER A 26 -3.86 -8.02 5.17
C SER A 26 -2.65 -8.88 4.82
N PHE A 27 -2.23 -9.82 5.67
CA PHE A 27 -1.17 -10.78 5.29
C PHE A 27 -1.53 -11.61 4.04
N PHE A 28 -2.81 -11.93 3.86
CA PHE A 28 -3.31 -12.64 2.68
C PHE A 28 -3.20 -11.79 1.39
N THR A 29 -3.37 -10.47 1.47
CA THR A 29 -3.16 -9.57 0.33
C THR A 29 -1.68 -9.28 0.10
N ILE A 30 -0.84 -9.26 1.14
CA ILE A 30 0.53 -8.74 1.04
C ILE A 30 1.55 -9.71 0.41
N SER A 31 1.24 -11.02 0.28
CA SER A 31 2.20 -12.00 -0.29
C SER A 31 1.68 -12.76 -1.53
N PRO A 32 2.45 -12.79 -2.63
CA PRO A 32 2.11 -13.55 -3.84
C PRO A 32 1.91 -15.06 -3.60
N GLY A 33 2.62 -15.63 -2.62
CA GLY A 33 2.53 -17.05 -2.24
C GLY A 33 1.18 -17.44 -1.61
N MET A 34 0.58 -16.54 -0.83
CA MET A 34 -0.74 -16.78 -0.21
C MET A 34 -1.87 -16.55 -1.23
N TYR A 35 -1.67 -15.66 -2.19
CA TYR A 35 -2.59 -15.47 -3.32
C TYR A 35 -2.69 -16.72 -4.22
N ALA A 36 -1.57 -17.43 -4.47
CA ALA A 36 -1.58 -18.67 -5.25
C ALA A 36 -2.50 -19.75 -4.65
N LEU A 37 -2.47 -19.89 -3.31
CA LEU A 37 -3.33 -20.81 -2.57
C LEU A 37 -4.81 -20.41 -2.68
N ASN A 38 -5.09 -19.10 -2.75
CA ASN A 38 -6.44 -18.56 -2.82
C ASN A 38 -6.99 -18.54 -4.24
N LYS A 39 -6.18 -18.38 -5.30
CA LYS A 39 -6.66 -18.52 -6.69
C LYS A 39 -7.35 -19.87 -6.91
N ILE A 40 -6.81 -20.93 -6.31
CA ILE A 40 -7.43 -22.27 -6.31
C ILE A 40 -8.80 -22.27 -5.61
N VAL A 41 -8.96 -21.51 -4.52
CA VAL A 41 -10.22 -21.37 -3.77
C VAL A 41 -11.22 -20.46 -4.51
N LYS A 42 -10.78 -19.32 -5.04
CA LYS A 42 -11.59 -18.35 -5.79
C LYS A 42 -12.06 -18.91 -7.13
N ASP A 43 -11.22 -19.68 -7.83
CA ASP A 43 -11.61 -20.40 -9.05
C ASP A 43 -12.73 -21.42 -8.81
N SER A 44 -12.92 -21.89 -7.56
CA SER A 44 -14.05 -22.74 -7.18
C SER A 44 -15.35 -21.96 -6.89
N LEU A 45 -15.27 -20.63 -6.75
CA LEU A 45 -16.36 -19.72 -6.34
C LEU A 45 -16.62 -18.59 -7.36
N ARG A 46 -16.61 -18.93 -8.65
CA ARG A 46 -16.71 -18.02 -9.82
C ARG A 46 -17.98 -17.15 -9.94
N TYR A 47 -18.93 -17.28 -9.03
CA TYR A 47 -20.22 -16.56 -9.08
C TYR A 47 -20.34 -15.41 -8.07
N ILE A 48 -19.31 -15.16 -7.26
CA ILE A 48 -19.29 -14.07 -6.29
C ILE A 48 -18.50 -12.90 -6.91
N ASN A 49 -19.11 -11.72 -6.95
CA ASN A 49 -18.38 -10.48 -7.23
C ASN A 49 -17.54 -10.15 -5.99
N TRP A 50 -16.31 -10.68 -5.96
CA TRP A 50 -15.43 -10.65 -4.81
C TRP A 50 -15.01 -9.24 -4.42
N ASP A 51 -14.84 -8.34 -5.39
CA ASP A 51 -14.41 -6.96 -5.15
C ASP A 51 -15.42 -6.25 -4.23
N LYS A 52 -16.68 -6.16 -4.66
CA LYS A 52 -17.76 -5.59 -3.83
C LYS A 52 -18.02 -6.32 -2.52
N ALA A 53 -17.80 -7.63 -2.48
CA ALA A 53 -18.02 -8.40 -1.26
C ALA A 53 -16.95 -8.07 -0.21
N VAL A 54 -15.69 -7.87 -0.64
CA VAL A 54 -14.58 -7.48 0.21
C VAL A 54 -14.83 -6.09 0.80
N ASP A 55 -15.20 -5.11 -0.01
CA ASP A 55 -15.41 -3.73 0.46
C ASP A 55 -16.51 -3.66 1.52
N ASN A 56 -17.64 -4.32 1.25
CA ASN A 56 -18.76 -4.36 2.18
C ASN A 56 -18.37 -4.99 3.52
N ILE A 57 -17.58 -6.07 3.52
CA ILE A 57 -17.14 -6.74 4.74
C ILE A 57 -16.14 -5.85 5.49
N ALA A 58 -15.18 -5.25 4.79
CA ALA A 58 -14.16 -4.38 5.38
C ALA A 58 -14.79 -3.15 6.03
N ASN A 59 -15.67 -2.45 5.31
CA ASN A 59 -16.35 -1.24 5.80
C ASN A 59 -17.32 -1.57 6.95
N ALA A 60 -18.08 -2.66 6.88
CA ALA A 60 -18.95 -3.08 7.98
C ALA A 60 -18.16 -3.46 9.25
N GLY A 61 -17.02 -4.14 9.08
CA GLY A 61 -16.11 -4.49 10.16
C GLY A 61 -15.52 -3.26 10.84
N TYR A 62 -15.09 -2.28 10.04
CA TYR A 62 -14.59 -1.00 10.54
C TYR A 62 -15.66 -0.19 11.28
N ASN A 63 -16.88 -0.10 10.75
CA ASN A 63 -17.97 0.60 11.43
C ASN A 63 -18.29 -0.04 12.79
N TYR A 64 -18.29 -1.38 12.88
CA TYR A 64 -18.44 -2.06 14.16
C TYR A 64 -17.28 -1.72 15.12
N TRP A 65 -16.04 -1.73 14.64
CA TRP A 65 -14.88 -1.36 15.42
C TRP A 65 -14.99 0.07 15.96
N GLU A 66 -15.36 1.02 15.11
CA GLU A 66 -15.46 2.43 15.48
C GLU A 66 -16.58 2.72 16.47
N GLU A 67 -17.77 2.16 16.23
CA GLU A 67 -18.96 2.46 17.03
C GLU A 67 -19.05 1.65 18.33
N ARG A 68 -18.47 0.44 18.38
CA ARG A 68 -18.76 -0.53 19.45
C ARG A 68 -17.58 -0.87 20.35
N VAL A 69 -16.34 -0.58 19.93
CA VAL A 69 -15.14 -0.86 20.73
C VAL A 69 -14.70 0.42 21.42
N ALA A 70 -14.41 0.38 22.72
CA ALA A 70 -13.97 1.56 23.45
C ALA A 70 -12.53 1.93 23.10
N ASP A 71 -12.19 3.23 23.06
CA ASP A 71 -10.85 3.70 22.65
C ASP A 71 -9.71 3.09 23.47
N THR A 72 -9.90 2.90 24.77
CA THR A 72 -8.91 2.23 25.64
C THR A 72 -8.64 0.79 25.24
N GLU A 73 -9.66 0.10 24.71
CA GLU A 73 -9.54 -1.27 24.21
C GLU A 73 -8.92 -1.29 22.82
N LYS A 74 -9.31 -0.34 21.94
CA LYS A 74 -8.68 -0.13 20.63
C LYS A 74 -7.17 0.07 20.77
N ASP A 75 -6.74 0.92 21.70
CA ASP A 75 -5.34 1.18 22.02
C ASP A 75 -4.59 -0.07 22.50
N SER A 76 -5.21 -0.82 23.41
CA SER A 76 -4.63 -2.04 23.97
C SER A 76 -4.43 -3.12 22.90
N ILE A 77 -5.44 -3.34 22.07
CA ILE A 77 -5.39 -4.29 20.95
C ILE A 77 -4.34 -3.86 19.92
N SER A 78 -4.30 -2.58 19.56
CA SER A 78 -3.33 -2.05 18.61
C SER A 78 -1.89 -2.20 19.10
N LYS A 79 -1.62 -1.94 20.39
CA LYS A 79 -0.30 -2.13 21.00
C LYS A 79 0.14 -3.60 21.04
N ASP A 80 -0.77 -4.51 21.40
CA ASP A 80 -0.51 -5.97 21.38
C ASP A 80 -0.16 -6.45 19.97
N ALA A 81 -0.91 -5.99 18.96
CA ALA A 81 -0.66 -6.28 17.57
C ALA A 81 0.71 -5.76 17.09
N GLN A 82 1.02 -4.49 17.34
CA GLN A 82 2.34 -3.91 17.00
C GLN A 82 3.48 -4.71 17.65
N SER A 83 3.34 -5.09 18.92
CA SER A 83 4.36 -5.85 19.63
C SER A 83 4.58 -7.23 19.00
N LYS A 84 3.50 -7.94 18.67
CA LYS A 84 3.58 -9.27 18.02
C LYS A 84 4.18 -9.19 16.63
N MET A 85 3.79 -8.19 15.84
CA MET A 85 4.32 -7.99 14.49
C MET A 85 5.81 -7.64 14.50
N LYS A 86 6.25 -6.76 15.42
CA LYS A 86 7.68 -6.49 15.65
C LYS A 86 8.45 -7.77 16.02
N GLY A 87 7.84 -8.64 16.83
CA GLY A 87 8.40 -9.95 17.18
C GLY A 87 8.54 -10.89 15.97
N LEU A 88 7.52 -10.96 15.12
CA LEU A 88 7.53 -11.75 13.88
C LEU A 88 8.58 -11.23 12.89
N ARG A 89 8.67 -9.91 12.71
CA ARG A 89 9.69 -9.26 11.88
C ARG A 89 11.10 -9.61 12.35
N LYS A 90 11.37 -9.40 13.64
CA LYS A 90 12.69 -9.71 14.21
C LYS A 90 13.04 -11.19 14.02
N PHE A 91 12.09 -12.10 14.22
CA PHE A 91 12.30 -13.52 13.96
C PHE A 91 12.61 -13.80 12.48
N ALA A 92 11.93 -13.13 11.55
CA ALA A 92 12.15 -13.29 10.13
C ALA A 92 13.51 -12.73 9.66
N GLU A 93 13.95 -11.59 10.21
CA GLU A 93 15.28 -11.01 10.03
C GLU A 93 16.36 -11.95 10.61
N ASP A 94 16.22 -12.36 11.88
CA ASP A 94 17.17 -13.23 12.58
C ASP A 94 17.30 -14.63 11.93
N SER A 95 16.22 -15.12 11.30
CA SER A 95 16.21 -16.42 10.60
C SER A 95 16.70 -16.37 9.15
N GLY A 96 16.94 -15.17 8.61
CA GLY A 96 17.27 -14.97 7.19
C GLY A 96 16.14 -15.38 6.25
N LEU A 97 14.89 -15.40 6.71
CA LEU A 97 13.74 -15.74 5.88
C LEU A 97 13.49 -14.67 4.82
N SER A 98 13.62 -13.39 5.20
CA SER A 98 13.59 -12.24 4.29
C SER A 98 14.62 -12.40 3.16
N ASP A 99 15.90 -12.60 3.53
CA ASP A 99 17.00 -12.83 2.59
C ASP A 99 16.71 -13.98 1.61
N LYS A 100 16.17 -15.10 2.11
CA LYS A 100 15.81 -16.27 1.28
C LYS A 100 14.66 -15.98 0.33
N LEU A 101 13.66 -15.21 0.76
CA LEU A 101 12.56 -14.79 -0.10
C LEU A 101 13.07 -13.85 -1.20
N ASN A 102 13.93 -12.88 -0.85
CA ASN A 102 14.57 -11.98 -1.81
C ASN A 102 15.51 -12.73 -2.77
N GLU A 103 16.26 -13.72 -2.29
CA GLU A 103 17.09 -14.58 -3.14
C GLU A 103 16.22 -15.40 -4.11
N MET A 104 15.09 -15.93 -3.63
CA MET A 104 14.13 -16.61 -4.49
C MET A 104 13.55 -15.68 -5.54
N THR A 105 13.13 -14.46 -5.18
CA THR A 105 12.58 -13.51 -6.16
C THR A 105 13.59 -13.11 -7.22
N ARG A 106 14.90 -13.27 -7.01
CA ARG A 106 15.94 -13.09 -8.05
C ARG A 106 16.05 -14.24 -9.04
N SER A 107 15.58 -15.45 -8.71
CA SER A 107 15.72 -16.63 -9.57
C SER A 107 14.78 -16.62 -10.78
N SER A 108 15.18 -17.29 -11.87
CA SER A 108 14.36 -17.40 -13.09
C SER A 108 13.09 -18.24 -12.91
N ILE A 109 13.06 -19.13 -11.92
CA ILE A 109 11.86 -19.89 -11.55
C ILE A 109 10.83 -18.96 -10.88
N ALA A 110 11.29 -17.97 -10.12
CA ALA A 110 10.40 -16.96 -9.58
C ALA A 110 9.83 -16.04 -10.65
N ASP A 111 10.49 -15.84 -11.80
CA ASP A 111 9.93 -15.04 -12.90
C ASP A 111 8.62 -15.61 -13.42
N ILE A 112 8.50 -16.95 -13.51
CA ILE A 112 7.27 -17.62 -13.92
C ILE A 112 6.15 -17.35 -12.89
N ALA A 113 6.49 -17.42 -11.61
CA ALA A 113 5.53 -17.13 -10.54
C ALA A 113 5.13 -15.65 -10.55
N LEU A 114 6.10 -14.74 -10.57
CA LEU A 114 5.92 -13.29 -10.61
C LEU A 114 5.08 -12.85 -11.82
N ASN A 115 5.40 -13.33 -13.01
CA ASN A 115 4.63 -13.04 -14.23
C ASN A 115 3.20 -13.57 -14.14
N GLY A 116 2.98 -14.71 -13.46
CA GLY A 116 1.64 -15.23 -13.18
C GLY A 116 0.80 -14.35 -12.23
N PHE A 117 1.42 -13.36 -11.60
CA PHE A 117 0.83 -12.37 -10.69
C PHE A 117 1.05 -10.94 -11.20
N ASP A 118 1.28 -10.76 -12.51
CA ASP A 118 1.43 -9.47 -13.18
C ASP A 118 2.62 -8.61 -12.68
N PHE A 119 3.60 -9.27 -12.05
CA PHE A 119 4.91 -8.70 -11.77
C PHE A 119 5.88 -9.07 -12.89
N TYR A 120 6.68 -8.12 -13.34
CA TYR A 120 7.75 -8.36 -14.30
C TYR A 120 9.04 -7.73 -13.82
N LYS A 121 10.17 -8.27 -14.27
CA LYS A 121 11.49 -7.68 -14.03
C LYS A 121 11.96 -6.90 -15.23
N ASP A 122 12.54 -5.73 -14.99
CA ASP A 122 13.29 -5.00 -16.00
C ASP A 122 14.68 -5.61 -16.25
N ASP A 123 15.44 -5.02 -17.17
CA ASP A 123 16.81 -5.45 -17.52
C ASP A 123 17.83 -5.21 -16.39
N LYS A 124 17.48 -4.38 -15.40
CA LYS A 124 18.26 -4.11 -14.18
C LYS A 124 17.89 -5.05 -13.03
N GLY A 125 16.88 -5.92 -13.20
CA GLY A 125 16.39 -6.85 -12.20
C GLY A 125 15.44 -6.24 -11.17
N VAL A 126 14.96 -5.02 -11.42
CA VAL A 126 13.92 -4.34 -10.63
C VAL A 126 12.57 -4.93 -10.97
N ILE A 127 11.76 -5.20 -9.96
CA ILE A 127 10.43 -5.80 -10.08
C ILE A 127 9.40 -4.67 -10.15
N HIS A 128 8.51 -4.76 -11.14
CA HIS A 128 7.43 -3.80 -11.41
C HIS A 128 6.09 -4.53 -11.56
N THR A 129 4.99 -3.81 -11.39
CA THR A 129 3.63 -4.27 -11.68
C THR A 129 3.02 -3.56 -12.87
N MET A 130 2.08 -4.26 -13.54
CA MET A 130 1.24 -3.66 -14.59
C MET A 130 -0.09 -3.16 -14.01
N SER A 131 -0.73 -2.22 -14.70
CA SER A 131 -2.04 -1.65 -14.31
C SER A 131 -3.15 -2.71 -14.13
N LEU A 132 -3.12 -3.81 -14.89
CA LEU A 132 -3.98 -4.97 -14.67
C LEU A 132 -3.22 -5.99 -13.80
N CYS A 133 -3.25 -5.79 -12.50
CA CYS A 133 -2.59 -6.67 -11.53
C CYS A 133 -3.59 -7.19 -10.49
N TRP A 134 -3.26 -8.32 -9.86
CA TRP A 134 -4.08 -8.92 -8.80
C TRP A 134 -4.51 -7.94 -7.69
N GLN A 135 -3.71 -6.89 -7.41
CA GLN A 135 -4.00 -5.87 -6.39
C GLN A 135 -5.21 -4.99 -6.75
N SER A 136 -5.64 -4.97 -8.02
CA SER A 136 -6.84 -4.24 -8.45
C SER A 136 -8.14 -4.75 -7.81
N HIS A 137 -8.14 -5.98 -7.30
CA HIS A 137 -9.32 -6.65 -6.74
C HIS A 137 -9.50 -6.47 -5.23
N TRP A 138 -8.61 -5.72 -4.58
CA TRP A 138 -8.52 -5.70 -3.13
C TRP A 138 -8.56 -4.31 -2.50
N GLY A 139 -8.65 -3.26 -3.32
CA GLY A 139 -8.75 -1.89 -2.84
C GLY A 139 -7.63 -1.52 -1.86
N TYR A 140 -7.96 -0.63 -0.93
CA TYR A 140 -7.05 -0.19 0.11
C TYR A 140 -7.77 0.32 1.36
N ASN A 141 -7.16 0.21 2.56
CA ASN A 141 -7.60 0.87 3.81
C ASN A 141 -6.42 1.14 4.77
N ASN A 142 -6.58 2.10 5.68
CA ASN A 142 -5.55 2.49 6.67
C ASN A 142 -5.01 1.34 7.57
N PHE A 143 -5.66 0.18 7.60
CA PHE A 143 -5.21 -0.97 8.38
C PHE A 143 -4.18 -1.83 7.62
N ILE A 144 -4.27 -1.91 6.29
CA ILE A 144 -3.20 -2.47 5.44
C ILE A 144 -1.89 -1.71 5.73
N ASP A 145 -2.01 -0.39 5.86
CA ASP A 145 -0.97 0.55 6.25
C ASP A 145 -0.25 0.20 7.57
N PHE A 146 -1.05 -0.12 8.57
CA PHE A 146 -0.58 -0.58 9.88
C PHE A 146 0.17 -1.90 9.79
N ALA A 147 -0.37 -2.85 9.01
CA ALA A 147 0.21 -4.18 8.88
C ALA A 147 1.56 -4.13 8.18
N PHE A 148 1.65 -3.41 7.07
CA PHE A 148 2.88 -3.20 6.31
C PHE A 148 3.97 -2.52 7.15
N ASN A 149 3.70 -1.35 7.74
CA ASN A 149 4.70 -0.62 8.55
C ASN A 149 5.22 -1.46 9.74
N SER A 150 4.43 -2.41 10.23
CA SER A 150 4.87 -3.30 11.32
C SER A 150 5.83 -4.41 10.87
N LEU A 151 5.92 -4.68 9.56
CA LEU A 151 6.72 -5.76 8.97
C LEU A 151 7.88 -5.26 8.11
N SER A 152 7.75 -4.08 7.50
CA SER A 152 8.78 -3.45 6.68
C SER A 152 9.33 -2.18 7.33
N SER A 153 10.52 -1.73 6.92
CA SER A 153 10.92 -0.34 7.17
C SER A 153 10.33 0.50 6.05
N MET A 154 9.15 1.09 6.27
CA MET A 154 8.42 1.79 5.21
C MET A 154 7.78 3.08 5.71
N ASN A 155 7.79 4.09 4.85
CA ASN A 155 7.05 5.32 5.02
C ASN A 155 5.97 5.42 3.96
N ARG A 156 4.95 6.22 4.26
CA ARG A 156 3.81 6.47 3.37
C ARG A 156 3.45 7.95 3.33
N GLY A 157 2.78 8.37 2.27
CA GLY A 157 2.14 9.67 2.15
C GLY A 157 0.81 9.54 1.44
N LYS A 158 -0.27 9.99 2.10
CA LYS A 158 -1.63 9.99 1.54
C LYS A 158 -2.08 11.42 1.29
N PHE A 159 -2.59 11.66 0.08
CA PHE A 159 -3.16 12.93 -0.32
C PHE A 159 -4.58 12.70 -0.80
N LYS A 160 -5.55 13.19 -0.04
CA LYS A 160 -6.96 13.16 -0.43
C LYS A 160 -7.32 14.43 -1.17
N PHE A 161 -8.13 14.29 -2.21
CA PHE A 161 -8.59 15.41 -3.03
C PHE A 161 -9.90 15.04 -3.73
N GLY A 162 -10.63 16.04 -4.19
CA GLY A 162 -12.00 15.90 -4.69
C GLY A 162 -13.03 15.95 -3.57
N ASP A 163 -14.29 15.69 -3.92
CA ASP A 163 -15.40 15.67 -2.97
C ASP A 163 -16.44 14.58 -3.28
N GLY A 164 -17.15 14.15 -2.24
CA GLY A 164 -18.28 13.22 -2.36
C GLY A 164 -17.92 11.92 -3.09
N ASP A 165 -18.64 11.63 -4.17
CA ASP A 165 -18.45 10.43 -4.99
C ASP A 165 -17.22 10.50 -5.91
N ASP A 166 -16.57 11.67 -6.01
CA ASP A 166 -15.35 11.91 -6.78
C ASP A 166 -14.15 12.22 -5.86
N GLU A 167 -14.21 11.77 -4.59
CA GLU A 167 -13.05 11.76 -3.71
C GLU A 167 -12.02 10.71 -4.17
N PHE A 168 -10.79 11.18 -4.32
CA PHE A 168 -9.63 10.39 -4.70
C PHE A 168 -8.57 10.42 -3.61
N THR A 169 -7.84 9.32 -3.47
CA THR A 169 -6.63 9.25 -2.65
C THR A 169 -5.44 8.93 -3.53
N LEU A 170 -4.50 9.87 -3.65
CA LEU A 170 -3.16 9.59 -4.17
C LEU A 170 -2.29 9.10 -3.02
N TRP A 171 -1.78 7.89 -3.14
CA TRP A 171 -1.08 7.24 -2.05
C TRP A 171 0.28 6.75 -2.50
N MET A 172 1.29 7.12 -1.74
CA MET A 172 2.69 6.92 -2.06
C MET A 172 3.37 6.15 -0.94
N TRP A 173 4.30 5.28 -1.30
CA TRP A 173 5.14 4.59 -0.32
C TRP A 173 6.59 4.53 -0.77
N LYS A 174 7.48 4.45 0.22
CA LYS A 174 8.90 4.12 0.02
C LYS A 174 9.45 3.37 1.23
N GLY A 175 10.30 2.38 0.98
CA GLY A 175 10.86 1.58 2.07
C GLY A 175 11.53 0.30 1.59
N ASP A 176 11.89 -0.55 2.53
CA ASP A 176 12.38 -1.90 2.28
C ASP A 176 11.24 -2.92 2.45
N TYR A 177 10.78 -3.45 1.32
CA TYR A 177 9.68 -4.39 1.26
C TYR A 177 10.20 -5.79 1.59
N PHE A 178 9.59 -6.43 2.60
CA PHE A 178 10.05 -7.68 3.21
C PHE A 178 10.43 -8.81 2.24
N ASN A 179 9.81 -8.86 1.06
CA ASN A 179 10.03 -9.89 0.04
C ASN A 179 10.51 -9.34 -1.32
N PHE A 180 10.75 -8.04 -1.42
CA PHE A 180 11.11 -7.38 -2.68
C PHE A 180 12.28 -6.38 -2.58
N GLY A 181 12.80 -6.10 -1.38
CA GLY A 181 13.90 -5.16 -1.16
C GLY A 181 13.47 -3.70 -1.18
N ALA A 182 14.44 -2.77 -1.25
CA ALA A 182 14.14 -1.35 -1.30
C ALA A 182 13.32 -0.96 -2.53
N GLY A 183 12.29 -0.17 -2.31
CA GLY A 183 11.39 0.26 -3.36
C GLY A 183 10.38 1.29 -2.93
N GLY A 184 9.36 1.44 -3.77
CA GLY A 184 8.25 2.33 -3.53
C GLY A 184 7.18 2.19 -4.60
N GLU A 185 6.08 2.90 -4.36
CA GLU A 185 4.90 2.84 -5.20
C GLU A 185 4.09 4.13 -5.13
N ILE A 186 3.29 4.36 -6.17
CA ILE A 186 2.30 5.42 -6.23
C ILE A 186 1.02 4.79 -6.78
N GLY A 187 -0.08 4.91 -6.05
CA GLY A 187 -1.40 4.41 -6.44
C GLY A 187 -2.46 5.48 -6.34
N ILE A 188 -3.45 5.43 -7.24
CA ILE A 188 -4.65 6.26 -7.20
C ILE A 188 -5.88 5.42 -6.89
N TYR A 189 -6.61 5.85 -5.87
CA TYR A 189 -7.79 5.17 -5.33
C TYR A 189 -8.98 6.10 -5.37
N LYS A 190 -10.19 5.55 -5.42
CA LYS A 190 -11.44 6.31 -5.46
C LYS A 190 -12.41 5.83 -4.38
N GLY A 191 -13.05 6.77 -3.72
CA GLY A 191 -14.04 6.53 -2.67
C GLY A 191 -13.76 7.34 -1.41
N ASN A 192 -14.80 7.49 -0.59
CA ASN A 192 -14.78 8.21 0.69
C ASN A 192 -15.00 7.28 1.91
N ASP A 193 -15.17 5.98 1.66
CA ASP A 193 -15.27 4.95 2.68
C ASP A 193 -13.90 4.66 3.32
N TRP A 194 -13.90 3.92 4.42
CA TRP A 194 -12.65 3.51 5.09
C TRP A 194 -11.81 2.55 4.24
N HIS A 195 -12.49 1.68 3.47
CA HIS A 195 -11.92 0.88 2.41
C HIS A 195 -12.33 1.45 1.05
N VAL A 196 -11.34 1.72 0.20
CA VAL A 196 -11.51 2.41 -1.09
C VAL A 196 -11.02 1.54 -2.25
N ASP A 197 -11.60 1.76 -3.42
CA ASP A 197 -11.30 0.99 -4.63
C ASP A 197 -10.05 1.51 -5.33
N CYS A 198 -9.31 0.59 -5.96
CA CYS A 198 -8.28 0.91 -6.94
C CYS A 198 -8.93 1.59 -8.15
N TYR A 199 -8.49 2.79 -8.56
CA TYR A 199 -9.10 3.52 -9.69
C TYR A 199 -8.54 3.01 -11.03
N THR A 200 -8.81 1.75 -11.35
CA THR A 200 -8.22 0.98 -12.48
C THR A 200 -8.42 1.59 -13.87
N GLN A 201 -9.43 2.44 -14.03
CA GLN A 201 -9.74 3.18 -15.26
C GLN A 201 -8.90 4.45 -15.45
N SER A 202 -7.99 4.75 -14.53
CA SER A 202 -7.06 5.87 -14.57
C SER A 202 -6.35 6.01 -15.92
N LYS A 203 -6.31 7.23 -16.46
CA LYS A 203 -5.43 7.60 -17.58
C LYS A 203 -4.21 8.41 -17.14
N LEU A 204 -3.84 8.31 -15.87
CA LEU A 204 -2.61 8.91 -15.37
C LEU A 204 -1.40 8.19 -15.97
N LYS A 205 -0.38 8.99 -16.27
CA LYS A 205 0.97 8.52 -16.56
C LYS A 205 1.83 8.84 -15.35
N MET A 206 2.74 7.94 -14.99
CA MET A 206 3.51 8.11 -13.76
C MET A 206 4.96 7.66 -13.94
N ASN A 207 5.86 8.30 -13.20
CA ASN A 207 7.27 7.95 -13.12
C ASN A 207 7.70 7.82 -11.65
N LEU A 208 8.69 6.98 -11.42
CA LEU A 208 9.24 6.69 -10.11
C LEU A 208 10.77 6.61 -10.16
N ASP A 209 11.44 7.55 -9.52
CA ASP A 209 12.89 7.53 -9.28
C ASP A 209 13.12 7.38 -7.76
N ILE A 210 13.89 6.39 -7.36
CA ILE A 210 14.29 6.19 -5.95
C ILE A 210 15.79 6.07 -5.87
N ARG A 211 16.38 6.84 -4.95
CA ARG A 211 17.82 6.90 -4.68
C ARG A 211 18.09 6.78 -3.21
N LEU A 212 19.30 6.33 -2.86
CA LEU A 212 19.84 6.57 -1.53
C LEU A 212 20.22 8.06 -1.38
N LYS A 213 20.32 8.55 -0.14
CA LYS A 213 20.75 9.92 0.15
C LYS A 213 22.13 10.29 -0.41
N ASP A 214 23.00 9.32 -0.63
CA ASP A 214 24.32 9.53 -1.27
C ASP A 214 24.24 9.68 -2.81
N GLY A 215 23.03 9.55 -3.38
CA GLY A 215 22.76 9.67 -4.82
C GLY A 215 22.73 8.33 -5.57
N THR A 216 23.04 7.21 -4.91
CA THR A 216 23.02 5.88 -5.52
C THR A 216 21.63 5.53 -6.04
N GLN A 217 21.52 5.18 -7.33
CA GLN A 217 20.27 4.78 -7.95
C GLN A 217 19.78 3.43 -7.41
N VAL A 218 18.53 3.40 -6.92
CA VAL A 218 17.84 2.16 -6.52
C VAL A 218 16.85 1.75 -7.61
N ILE A 219 15.97 2.67 -8.02
CA ILE A 219 14.94 2.48 -9.06
C ILE A 219 14.93 3.71 -9.97
N ASP A 220 14.78 3.48 -11.27
CA ASP A 220 14.60 4.50 -12.29
C ASP A 220 13.59 3.94 -13.29
N TRP A 221 12.31 4.23 -13.07
CA TRP A 221 11.20 3.67 -13.81
C TRP A 221 10.31 4.77 -14.39
N ASP A 222 10.22 4.78 -15.71
CA ASP A 222 9.37 5.68 -16.48
C ASP A 222 8.35 4.83 -17.25
N ALA A 223 7.09 4.93 -16.83
CA ALA A 223 5.97 4.27 -17.48
C ALA A 223 5.05 5.29 -18.17
N ASN A 224 5.61 6.43 -18.61
CA ASN A 224 4.88 7.52 -19.24
C ASN A 224 4.23 7.15 -20.59
N ASP A 225 4.61 6.02 -21.19
CA ASP A 225 3.96 5.49 -22.39
C ASP A 225 2.70 4.67 -22.10
N LEU A 226 2.37 4.43 -20.82
CA LEU A 226 1.25 3.61 -20.38
C LEU A 226 0.33 4.36 -19.41
N TYR A 227 -0.97 4.07 -19.52
CA TYR A 227 -1.94 4.48 -18.52
C TYR A 227 -1.94 3.51 -17.35
N GLN A 228 -1.80 4.05 -16.15
CA GLN A 228 -1.73 3.25 -14.94
C GLN A 228 -2.41 3.95 -13.77
N TRP A 229 -3.08 3.16 -12.95
CA TRP A 229 -3.56 3.60 -11.65
C TRP A 229 -2.52 3.33 -10.55
N TRP A 230 -1.53 2.49 -10.83
CA TRP A 230 -0.50 2.08 -9.88
C TRP A 230 0.84 1.88 -10.60
N ILE A 231 1.87 2.54 -10.09
CA ILE A 231 3.26 2.37 -10.50
C ILE A 231 4.06 1.84 -9.32
N THR A 232 4.93 0.88 -9.57
CA THR A 232 5.82 0.29 -8.56
C THR A 232 7.24 0.15 -9.08
N GLY A 233 8.17 0.06 -8.14
CA GLY A 233 9.49 -0.46 -8.38
C GLY A 233 10.04 -1.05 -7.09
N PHE A 234 10.59 -2.25 -7.17
CA PHE A 234 11.21 -2.92 -6.03
C PHE A 234 12.54 -3.56 -6.46
N ASN A 235 13.61 -3.23 -5.75
CA ASN A 235 14.94 -3.71 -6.07
C ASN A 235 15.37 -4.82 -5.09
N PRO A 236 15.29 -6.10 -5.48
CA PRO A 236 15.63 -7.21 -4.60
C PRO A 236 17.14 -7.43 -4.46
N ASP A 237 17.98 -6.58 -5.06
CA ASP A 237 19.43 -6.71 -4.94
C ASP A 237 19.88 -6.58 -3.48
N LYS A 238 20.81 -7.44 -3.07
CA LYS A 238 21.27 -7.56 -1.68
C LYS A 238 21.84 -6.26 -1.15
N ARG A 239 22.42 -5.42 -2.02
CA ARG A 239 22.94 -4.09 -1.66
C ARG A 239 21.85 -3.09 -1.26
N PHE A 240 20.58 -3.38 -1.57
CA PHE A 240 19.43 -2.54 -1.29
C PHE A 240 18.40 -3.23 -0.38
N GLN A 241 18.81 -4.26 0.36
CA GLN A 241 18.01 -4.87 1.43
C GLN A 241 18.35 -4.22 2.77
N ASP A 242 17.43 -4.27 3.72
CA ASP A 242 17.53 -3.68 5.06
C ASP A 242 17.77 -2.16 5.07
N VAL A 243 17.49 -1.49 3.94
CA VAL A 243 17.59 -0.04 3.82
C VAL A 243 16.47 0.61 4.62
N LYS A 244 16.81 1.56 5.47
CA LYS A 244 15.77 2.31 6.18
C LYS A 244 15.04 3.24 5.23
N ALA A 245 13.72 3.32 5.35
CA ALA A 245 12.92 4.23 4.52
C ALA A 245 13.34 5.71 4.64
N GLU A 246 13.96 6.11 5.76
CA GLU A 246 14.53 7.45 5.96
C GLU A 246 15.77 7.73 5.11
N ASP A 247 16.47 6.70 4.62
CA ASP A 247 17.68 6.82 3.80
C ASP A 247 17.38 6.82 2.29
N LEU A 248 16.13 6.54 1.93
CA LEU A 248 15.62 6.63 0.57
C LEU A 248 15.09 8.03 0.28
N VAL A 249 15.40 8.54 -0.91
CA VAL A 249 14.79 9.72 -1.52
C VAL A 249 13.97 9.25 -2.71
N MET A 250 12.66 9.51 -2.66
CA MET A 250 11.72 9.17 -3.74
C MET A 250 11.36 10.44 -4.50
N VAL A 251 11.41 10.39 -5.82
CA VAL A 251 10.86 11.38 -6.73
C VAL A 251 9.76 10.71 -7.53
N GLY A 252 8.51 11.07 -7.23
CA GLY A 252 7.33 10.59 -7.93
C GLY A 252 6.77 11.66 -8.85
N MET A 253 6.41 11.29 -10.08
CA MET A 253 5.68 12.17 -10.99
C MET A 253 4.34 11.54 -11.36
N VAL A 254 3.29 12.36 -11.38
CA VAL A 254 1.96 11.99 -11.86
C VAL A 254 1.52 13.04 -12.88
N ASP A 255 1.25 12.58 -14.11
CA ASP A 255 0.75 13.38 -15.22
C ASP A 255 -0.77 13.19 -15.34
N PHE A 256 -1.50 14.29 -15.12
CA PHE A 256 -2.96 14.39 -15.19
C PHE A 256 -3.44 14.96 -16.54
N GLY A 257 -2.61 14.90 -17.58
CA GLY A 257 -2.82 15.49 -18.90
C GLY A 257 -4.16 15.13 -19.51
N GLU A 258 -4.53 13.84 -19.40
CA GLU A 258 -5.79 13.24 -19.87
C GLU A 258 -6.92 13.32 -18.82
N GLU A 259 -6.60 13.60 -17.55
CA GLU A 259 -7.53 13.60 -16.41
C GLU A 259 -7.78 15.01 -15.86
N ARG A 260 -8.28 15.90 -16.72
CA ARG A 260 -8.39 17.34 -16.42
C ARG A 260 -9.27 17.68 -15.21
N VAL A 261 -10.29 16.87 -14.93
CA VAL A 261 -11.16 17.09 -13.75
C VAL A 261 -10.39 16.74 -12.49
N MET A 262 -9.78 15.55 -12.48
CA MET A 262 -8.90 15.08 -11.40
C MET A 262 -7.76 16.07 -11.11
N TRP A 263 -7.14 16.64 -12.16
CA TRP A 263 -6.11 17.67 -12.00
C TRP A 263 -6.61 18.90 -11.23
N LYS A 264 -7.80 19.40 -11.57
CA LYS A 264 -8.36 20.58 -10.89
C LYS A 264 -8.60 20.29 -9.43
N GLU A 265 -9.18 19.14 -9.12
CA GLU A 265 -9.40 18.71 -7.75
C GLU A 265 -8.06 18.59 -7.01
N PHE A 266 -7.08 17.90 -7.58
CA PHE A 266 -5.75 17.77 -6.98
C PHE A 266 -5.10 19.13 -6.66
N VAL A 267 -5.15 20.09 -7.58
CA VAL A 267 -4.56 21.43 -7.34
C VAL A 267 -5.30 22.24 -6.28
N HIS A 268 -6.62 22.05 -6.14
CA HIS A 268 -7.46 22.89 -5.28
C HIS A 268 -7.76 22.30 -3.90
N THR A 269 -7.82 20.98 -3.80
CA THR A 269 -8.35 20.28 -2.62
C THR A 269 -7.39 19.23 -2.08
N ALA A 270 -6.22 19.01 -2.70
CA ALA A 270 -5.25 18.06 -2.15
C ALA A 270 -4.78 18.45 -0.75
N GLU A 271 -5.15 17.60 0.20
CA GLU A 271 -4.77 17.73 1.60
C GLU A 271 -4.04 16.46 2.05
N PHE A 272 -3.06 16.64 2.94
CA PHE A 272 -2.34 15.53 3.54
C PHE A 272 -3.26 14.81 4.53
N ASP A 273 -3.53 13.54 4.30
CA ASP A 273 -4.41 12.70 5.12
C ASP A 273 -3.63 11.57 5.81
N ASP A 274 -2.51 11.92 6.44
CA ASP A 274 -1.77 11.01 7.31
C ASP A 274 -1.38 11.67 8.63
N GLN A 275 -1.62 10.97 9.74
CA GLN A 275 -1.40 11.49 11.09
C GLN A 275 0.05 11.30 11.58
N ASN A 276 0.90 10.59 10.81
CA ASN A 276 2.18 10.07 11.29
C ASN A 276 3.47 10.82 10.86
N VAL A 277 3.42 12.01 10.23
CA VAL A 277 4.66 12.69 9.74
C VAL A 277 4.55 14.23 9.68
N GLU A 278 5.69 14.92 9.74
CA GLU A 278 5.83 16.32 9.27
C GLU A 278 5.20 16.48 7.87
N LYS A 279 4.47 17.58 7.65
CA LYS A 279 3.68 17.79 6.42
C LYS A 279 4.55 17.69 5.17
N ILE A 280 4.34 16.62 4.39
CA ILE A 280 5.00 16.39 3.10
C ILE A 280 4.46 17.36 2.02
N ASN A 281 3.35 18.05 2.28
CA ASN A 281 2.65 18.94 1.34
C ASN A 281 3.54 20.01 0.66
N ASP A 282 4.58 20.49 1.31
CA ASP A 282 5.42 21.58 0.77
C ASP A 282 6.41 21.11 -0.31
N ASN A 283 6.48 19.80 -0.60
CA ASN A 283 7.44 19.21 -1.52
C ASN A 283 6.88 18.93 -2.94
N TRP A 284 5.67 19.41 -3.23
CA TRP A 284 5.08 19.32 -4.58
C TRP A 284 5.58 20.45 -5.48
N CYS A 285 6.03 20.08 -6.68
CA CYS A 285 6.26 20.97 -7.80
C CYS A 285 5.17 20.73 -8.85
N LEU A 286 4.35 21.75 -9.13
CA LEU A 286 3.22 21.65 -10.04
C LEU A 286 3.54 22.35 -11.36
N ASP A 287 3.52 21.61 -12.46
CA ASP A 287 3.52 22.16 -13.81
C ASP A 287 2.08 22.37 -14.27
N LEU A 288 1.57 23.59 -14.11
CA LEU A 288 0.20 23.93 -14.46
C LEU A 288 -0.08 23.86 -15.98
N VAL A 289 0.95 23.98 -16.82
CA VAL A 289 0.81 23.97 -18.29
C VAL A 289 0.61 22.53 -18.77
N HIS A 290 1.48 21.64 -18.31
CA HIS A 290 1.46 20.23 -18.70
C HIS A 290 0.57 19.37 -17.80
N ARG A 291 0.14 19.88 -16.63
CA ARG A 291 -0.66 19.19 -15.60
C ARG A 291 0.10 18.03 -14.95
N ASN A 292 1.38 18.27 -14.66
CA ASN A 292 2.23 17.32 -13.95
C ASN A 292 2.37 17.74 -12.48
N ALA A 293 2.24 16.78 -11.58
CA ALA A 293 2.61 16.93 -10.19
C ALA A 293 3.86 16.10 -9.90
N VAL A 294 4.92 16.74 -9.41
CA VAL A 294 6.16 16.06 -9.02
C VAL A 294 6.37 16.23 -7.52
N MET A 295 6.53 15.13 -6.81
CA MET A 295 6.82 15.10 -5.37
C MET A 295 8.26 14.63 -5.16
N LYS A 296 9.05 15.41 -4.43
CA LYS A 296 10.34 14.97 -3.91
C LYS A 296 10.23 14.66 -2.42
N TRP A 297 10.39 13.40 -2.05
CA TRP A 297 10.22 12.94 -0.68
C TRP A 297 11.52 12.44 -0.06
N GLU A 298 12.16 13.32 0.70
CA GLU A 298 13.45 13.07 1.38
C GLU A 298 13.30 12.58 2.83
N GLY A 299 12.22 12.99 3.51
CA GLY A 299 11.99 12.71 4.92
C GLY A 299 11.64 11.25 5.23
N GLY A 300 11.80 10.86 6.49
CA GLY A 300 11.24 9.62 7.04
C GLY A 300 10.04 9.86 7.95
N ASN A 301 9.24 8.83 8.26
CA ASN A 301 8.30 8.92 9.37
C ASN A 301 9.11 9.13 10.66
N ARG A 302 9.00 10.32 11.28
CA ARG A 302 9.48 10.51 12.64
C ARG A 302 8.45 9.87 13.56
N ASN A 303 8.59 8.56 13.80
CA ASN A 303 7.92 7.88 14.91
C ASN A 303 8.46 8.37 16.25
#